data_AF-A0A3A4V951-F1
#
_entry.id   AF-A0A3A4V951-F1
#
_cell.length_a   1.000
_cell.length_b   1.000
_cell.length_c   1.000
_cell.angle_alpha   90.00
_cell.angle_beta   90.00
_cell.angle_gamma   90.00
#
_symmetry.space_group_name_H-M   'P 1'
#
loop_
_entity.id
_entity.type
_entity.pdbx_description
1 polymer ?
#
loop_
_entity_poly.entity_id
_entity_poly.type
_entity_poly.pdbx_seq_one_letter_code
_entity_poly.pdbx_strand_id
1 'polypeptide(L)'
;MKYRGTRAVDLIGLVHFATEGYYQTIQQYLEGLAYHGYHIFCEGIDGESETESTDDTDPALLLWFEMVEMMILAQQKLAEAWGLVIQTEHLRGSRYNDLISGSWICVDLPAREAAQMLCDAMRDEPNFETALRSSICFWRHDPDAAQRRLGEALLKGQQAPDTALPPEVQRVGKIIIDARNEYLLRMTLRTRKDRPLAYPWGAGHLPGIARALEAEGQECVSVEWIPAFKIP
;
A
#
# COMPACT_ATOMS: atom_id res chain seq x y z
N MET A 1 -9.47 -21.17 -17.04
CA MET A 1 -9.04 -21.06 -15.63
C MET A 1 -7.70 -21.77 -15.51
N LYS A 2 -6.60 -21.01 -15.36
CA LYS A 2 -5.22 -21.46 -15.61
C LYS A 2 -4.67 -22.42 -14.53
N TYR A 3 -5.33 -22.52 -13.36
CA TYR A 3 -4.80 -23.21 -12.17
C TYR A 3 -5.81 -24.19 -11.52
N ARG A 4 -6.26 -25.22 -12.24
CA ARG A 4 -7.14 -26.24 -11.64
C ARG A 4 -6.36 -27.11 -10.63
N GLY A 5 -6.78 -27.11 -9.37
CA GLY A 5 -6.24 -28.00 -8.31
C GLY A 5 -5.09 -27.42 -7.48
N THR A 6 -4.68 -26.17 -7.74
CA THR A 6 -3.65 -25.46 -6.98
C THR A 6 -4.18 -24.07 -6.62
N ARG A 7 -3.99 -23.62 -5.39
CA ARG A 7 -4.41 -22.28 -4.96
C ARG A 7 -3.48 -21.25 -5.60
N ALA A 8 -3.97 -20.49 -6.58
CA ALA A 8 -3.22 -19.39 -7.18
C ALA A 8 -3.21 -18.16 -6.26
N VAL A 9 -2.13 -17.39 -6.30
CA VAL A 9 -2.00 -16.07 -5.66
C VAL A 9 -1.55 -15.08 -6.72
N ASP A 10 -2.44 -14.18 -7.11
CA ASP A 10 -2.19 -13.18 -8.14
C ASP A 10 -1.74 -11.87 -7.47
N LEU A 11 -0.47 -11.50 -7.63
CA LEU A 11 0.08 -10.23 -7.18
C LEU A 11 -0.19 -9.15 -8.23
N ILE A 12 -1.02 -8.14 -7.92
CA ILE A 12 -1.47 -7.13 -8.88
C ILE A 12 -0.89 -5.78 -8.48
N GLY A 13 0.09 -5.31 -9.27
CA GLY A 13 0.83 -4.08 -8.98
C GLY A 13 0.02 -2.84 -9.33
N LEU A 14 -0.28 -2.03 -8.33
CA LEU A 14 -0.97 -0.77 -8.47
C LEU A 14 -0.01 0.40 -8.29
N VAL A 15 -0.23 1.44 -9.10
CA VAL A 15 0.35 2.76 -8.84
C VAL A 15 -0.59 3.55 -7.94
N HIS A 16 -0.04 4.39 -7.05
CA HIS A 16 -0.84 5.23 -6.15
C HIS A 16 -1.52 6.41 -6.85
N PHE A 17 -1.02 6.79 -8.03
CA PHE A 17 -1.55 7.88 -8.86
C PHE A 17 -1.76 7.40 -10.28
N ALA A 18 -2.96 7.57 -10.80
CA ALA A 18 -3.26 7.32 -12.20
C ALA A 18 -4.49 8.10 -12.65
N THR A 19 -4.81 8.00 -13.93
CA THR A 19 -6.06 8.53 -14.46
C THR A 19 -7.25 7.71 -13.96
N GLU A 20 -8.43 8.31 -13.97
CA GLU A 20 -9.67 7.60 -13.63
C GLU A 20 -9.85 6.32 -14.48
N GLY A 21 -9.60 6.41 -15.79
CA GLY A 21 -9.72 5.28 -16.72
C GLY A 21 -8.78 4.11 -16.40
N TYR A 22 -7.60 4.37 -15.83
CA TYR A 22 -6.72 3.30 -15.34
C TYR A 22 -7.39 2.53 -14.20
N TYR A 23 -7.91 3.23 -13.19
CA TYR A 23 -8.54 2.56 -12.05
C TYR A 23 -9.86 1.89 -12.44
N GLN A 24 -10.63 2.43 -13.40
CA GLN A 24 -11.78 1.73 -13.98
C GLN A 24 -11.38 0.41 -14.66
N THR A 25 -10.23 0.37 -15.34
CA THR A 25 -9.72 -0.86 -15.96
C THR A 25 -9.29 -1.88 -14.90
N ILE A 26 -8.58 -1.43 -13.86
CA ILE A 26 -8.23 -2.27 -12.70
C ILE A 26 -9.49 -2.81 -12.03
N GLN A 27 -10.51 -1.98 -11.86
CA GLN A 27 -11.79 -2.39 -11.30
C GLN A 27 -12.44 -3.52 -12.11
N GLN A 28 -12.58 -3.35 -13.42
CA GLN A 28 -13.16 -4.38 -14.30
C GLN A 28 -12.39 -5.70 -14.22
N TYR A 29 -11.07 -5.63 -14.11
CA TYR A 29 -10.22 -6.80 -13.92
C TYR A 29 -10.50 -7.50 -12.58
N LEU A 30 -10.54 -6.76 -11.48
CA LEU A 30 -10.83 -7.29 -10.15
C LEU A 30 -12.25 -7.89 -10.06
N GLU A 31 -13.24 -7.25 -10.69
CA GLU A 31 -14.61 -7.78 -10.79
C GLU A 31 -14.64 -9.12 -11.55
N GLY A 32 -13.86 -9.25 -12.62
CA GLY A 32 -13.67 -10.51 -13.34
C GLY A 32 -13.07 -11.61 -12.45
N LEU A 33 -12.06 -11.29 -11.64
CA LEU A 33 -11.49 -12.25 -10.67
C LEU A 33 -12.51 -12.66 -9.60
N ALA A 34 -13.26 -11.71 -9.04
CA ALA A 34 -14.31 -11.98 -8.07
C ALA A 34 -15.39 -12.91 -8.66
N TYR A 35 -15.85 -12.62 -9.88
CA TYR A 35 -16.79 -13.48 -10.62
C TYR A 35 -16.26 -14.91 -10.82
N HIS A 36 -14.94 -15.08 -10.96
CA HIS A 36 -14.27 -16.37 -11.05
C HIS A 36 -13.93 -17.01 -9.70
N GLY A 37 -14.46 -16.48 -8.59
CA GLY A 37 -14.34 -17.08 -7.28
C GLY A 37 -13.01 -16.79 -6.58
N TYR A 38 -12.29 -15.74 -6.96
CA TYR A 38 -11.14 -15.28 -6.19
C TYR A 38 -11.57 -14.67 -4.85
N HIS A 39 -10.69 -14.72 -3.85
CA HIS A 39 -10.70 -13.77 -2.75
C HIS A 39 -9.73 -12.63 -3.04
N ILE A 40 -10.22 -11.40 -2.95
CA ILE A 40 -9.45 -10.20 -3.26
C ILE A 40 -9.03 -9.56 -1.94
N PHE A 41 -7.72 -9.44 -1.71
CA PHE A 41 -7.15 -8.81 -0.53
C PHE A 41 -6.68 -7.41 -0.92
N CYS A 42 -7.45 -6.40 -0.56
CA CYS A 42 -7.10 -5.02 -0.88
C CYS A 42 -6.33 -4.35 0.26
N GLU A 43 -5.42 -3.46 -0.15
CA GLU A 43 -4.64 -2.62 0.74
C GLU A 43 -5.53 -1.54 1.38
N GLY A 44 -5.62 -1.57 2.70
CA GLY A 44 -6.35 -0.58 3.47
C GLY A 44 -5.63 -0.24 4.78
N ILE A 45 -5.96 0.93 5.30
CA ILE A 45 -5.78 1.30 6.72
C ILE A 45 -7.19 1.55 7.22
N ASP A 46 -7.70 0.72 8.13
CA ASP A 46 -9.06 0.90 8.65
C ASP A 46 -9.16 2.32 9.24
N GLY A 47 -10.08 3.11 8.72
CA GLY A 47 -10.34 4.46 9.23
C GLY A 47 -11.30 4.45 10.42
N GLU A 48 -11.95 3.31 10.71
CA GLU A 48 -13.05 3.22 11.67
C GLU A 48 -12.67 2.55 12.99
N SER A 49 -11.46 2.00 13.16
CA SER A 49 -11.13 1.22 14.36
C SER A 49 -10.59 2.02 15.55
N GLU A 50 -10.52 3.35 15.53
CA GLU A 50 -9.95 4.13 16.64
C GLU A 50 -10.91 5.18 17.20
N THR A 51 -11.93 4.70 17.92
CA THR A 51 -12.47 5.41 19.09
C THR A 51 -12.01 4.79 20.42
N GLU A 52 -11.02 3.88 20.40
CA GLU A 52 -10.35 3.48 21.65
C GLU A 52 -9.48 4.66 22.12
N SER A 53 -9.73 5.09 23.36
CA SER A 53 -9.27 6.36 23.94
C SER A 53 -7.77 6.61 23.79
N THR A 54 -7.44 7.78 23.28
CA THR A 54 -6.10 8.33 23.02
C THR A 54 -5.24 8.64 24.26
N ASP A 55 -5.66 8.25 25.45
CA ASP A 55 -5.03 8.72 26.70
C ASP A 55 -3.70 8.03 27.04
N ASP A 56 -3.36 6.90 26.40
CA ASP A 56 -2.10 6.15 26.60
C ASP A 56 -1.28 5.99 25.30
N THR A 57 -1.47 6.87 24.33
CA THR A 57 -0.83 6.71 23.01
C THR A 57 0.67 7.03 23.09
N ASP A 58 1.51 6.04 22.76
CA ASP A 58 2.98 6.19 22.66
C ASP A 58 3.34 7.39 21.75
N PRO A 59 4.20 8.34 22.19
CA PRO A 59 4.59 9.51 21.40
C PRO A 59 5.09 9.19 19.99
N ALA A 60 5.69 8.03 19.76
CA ALA A 60 6.10 7.59 18.43
C ALA A 60 4.90 7.37 17.49
N LEU A 61 3.76 6.95 18.03
CA LEU A 61 2.52 6.73 17.28
C LEU A 61 1.87 8.03 16.84
N LEU A 62 1.90 9.04 17.72
CA LEU A 62 1.40 10.37 17.36
C LEU A 62 2.21 10.96 16.20
N LEU A 63 3.54 10.86 16.26
CA LEU A 63 4.42 11.29 15.17
C LEU A 63 4.18 10.49 13.88
N TRP A 64 3.89 9.19 14.01
CA TRP A 64 3.53 8.35 12.88
C TRP A 64 2.24 8.82 12.18
N PHE A 65 1.16 8.98 12.93
CA PHE A 65 -0.12 9.44 12.38
C PHE A 65 0.00 10.80 11.71
N GLU A 66 0.71 11.73 12.35
CA GLU A 66 1.00 13.04 11.81
C GLU A 66 1.79 12.96 10.48
N MET A 67 2.79 12.08 10.40
CA MET A 67 3.54 11.87 9.16
C MET A 67 2.67 11.28 8.05
N VAL A 68 1.84 10.29 8.36
CA VAL A 68 0.92 9.65 7.39
C VAL A 68 -0.10 10.65 6.88
N GLU A 69 -0.71 11.45 7.75
CA GLU A 69 -1.66 12.49 7.38
C GLU A 69 -1.00 13.50 6.41
N MET A 70 0.19 13.98 6.75
CA MET A 70 0.95 14.89 5.90
C MET A 70 1.29 14.28 4.54
N MET A 71 1.63 12.99 4.49
CA MET A 71 1.86 12.28 3.25
C MET A 71 0.58 12.20 2.42
N ILE A 72 -0.55 11.80 3.00
CA ILE A 72 -1.85 11.73 2.31
C ILE A 72 -2.21 13.10 1.71
N LEU A 73 -2.08 14.18 2.49
CA LEU A 73 -2.35 15.53 2.01
C LEU A 73 -1.44 15.93 0.84
N ALA A 74 -0.16 15.58 0.89
CA ALA A 74 0.77 15.85 -0.22
C ALA A 74 0.43 15.04 -1.47
N GLN A 75 0.01 13.78 -1.30
CA GLN A 75 -0.47 12.95 -2.39
C GLN A 75 -1.74 13.55 -3.02
N GLN A 76 -2.69 14.03 -2.21
CA GLN A 76 -3.94 14.66 -2.69
C GLN A 76 -3.66 15.89 -3.54
N LYS A 77 -2.78 16.78 -3.06
CA LYS A 77 -2.36 17.97 -3.82
C LYS A 77 -1.64 17.60 -5.11
N LEU A 78 -0.82 16.55 -5.09
CA LEU A 78 -0.14 16.04 -6.30
C LEU A 78 -1.13 15.54 -7.34
N ALA A 79 -2.10 14.74 -6.90
CA ALA A 79 -3.14 14.20 -7.75
C ALA A 79 -3.97 15.33 -8.39
N GLU A 80 -4.42 16.30 -7.58
CA GLU A 80 -5.16 17.46 -8.05
C GLU A 80 -4.37 18.27 -9.09
N ALA A 81 -3.10 18.60 -8.79
CA ALA A 81 -2.26 19.38 -9.68
C ALA A 81 -2.00 18.70 -11.04
N TRP A 82 -2.10 17.38 -11.10
CA TRP A 82 -1.86 16.58 -12.31
C TRP A 82 -3.14 16.04 -12.96
N GLY A 83 -4.32 16.37 -12.42
CA GLY A 83 -5.59 15.80 -12.89
C GLY A 83 -5.63 14.27 -12.78
N LEU A 84 -4.96 13.71 -11.77
CA LEU A 84 -4.94 12.30 -11.45
C LEU A 84 -5.84 12.00 -10.26
N VAL A 85 -6.06 10.72 -10.01
CA VAL A 85 -6.82 10.19 -8.88
C VAL A 85 -5.88 9.37 -8.00
N ILE A 86 -6.14 9.35 -6.68
CA ILE A 86 -5.42 8.51 -5.73
C ILE A 86 -6.09 7.14 -5.63
N GLN A 87 -5.29 6.08 -5.63
CA GLN A 87 -5.74 4.69 -5.49
C GLN A 87 -6.76 4.49 -4.34
N THR A 88 -6.47 5.01 -3.14
CA THR A 88 -7.29 4.79 -1.95
C THR A 88 -8.67 5.43 -2.05
N GLU A 89 -8.77 6.60 -2.66
CA GLU A 89 -10.05 7.31 -2.86
C GLU A 89 -10.91 6.59 -3.90
N HIS A 90 -10.29 6.10 -4.98
CA HIS A 90 -11.04 5.47 -6.06
C HIS A 90 -11.44 4.02 -5.77
N LEU A 91 -10.62 3.26 -5.03
CA LEU A 91 -10.94 1.89 -4.64
C LEU A 91 -11.82 1.80 -3.38
N ARG A 92 -11.86 2.82 -2.51
CA ARG A 92 -12.77 2.86 -1.33
C ARG A 92 -14.08 3.61 -1.61
N GLY A 93 -14.07 4.63 -2.47
CA GLY A 93 -15.17 5.58 -2.60
C GLY A 93 -16.38 5.11 -3.41
N SER A 94 -16.30 4.08 -4.26
CA SER A 94 -17.40 3.76 -5.17
C SER A 94 -18.18 2.51 -4.79
N ARG A 95 -19.31 2.61 -4.07
CA ARG A 95 -20.35 1.55 -3.97
C ARG A 95 -19.86 0.11 -3.69
N TYR A 96 -18.59 -0.10 -3.33
CA TYR A 96 -17.90 -1.39 -3.33
C TYR A 96 -18.29 -2.22 -2.11
N ASN A 97 -18.54 -1.52 -1.00
CA ASN A 97 -19.07 -2.11 0.22
C ASN A 97 -20.50 -2.65 0.03
N ASP A 98 -21.25 -2.14 -0.96
CA ASP A 98 -22.65 -2.50 -1.16
C ASP A 98 -22.87 -3.56 -2.26
N LEU A 99 -21.93 -3.71 -3.22
CA LEU A 99 -22.19 -4.48 -4.45
C LEU A 99 -21.52 -5.86 -4.58
N ILE A 100 -20.55 -6.23 -3.74
CA ILE A 100 -19.87 -7.54 -3.92
C ILE A 100 -19.71 -8.30 -2.61
N SER A 101 -20.73 -9.09 -2.32
CA SER A 101 -20.80 -10.10 -1.25
C SER A 101 -19.58 -11.04 -1.21
N GLY A 102 -18.93 -11.14 -0.05
CA GLY A 102 -18.11 -12.28 0.41
C GLY A 102 -16.78 -12.58 -0.32
N SER A 103 -16.44 -11.88 -1.40
CA SER A 103 -15.21 -12.14 -2.18
C SER A 103 -14.12 -11.08 -1.97
N TRP A 104 -14.46 -9.91 -1.42
CA TRP A 104 -13.48 -8.91 -0.98
C TRP A 104 -13.16 -9.12 0.50
N ILE A 105 -11.87 -9.13 0.81
CA ILE A 105 -11.33 -9.19 2.16
C ILE A 105 -10.45 -7.96 2.30
N CYS A 106 -10.94 -6.95 3.02
CA CYS A 106 -10.07 -5.83 3.36
C CYS A 106 -9.01 -6.34 4.33
N VAL A 107 -7.75 -6.17 3.96
CA VAL A 107 -6.63 -6.43 4.86
C VAL A 107 -6.26 -5.11 5.49
N ASP A 108 -7.17 -4.60 6.31
CA ASP A 108 -6.82 -3.47 7.12
C ASP A 108 -5.89 -3.96 8.21
N LEU A 109 -4.61 -3.57 8.12
CA LEU A 109 -3.73 -3.65 9.26
C LEU A 109 -4.30 -2.68 10.31
N PRO A 110 -4.75 -3.16 11.48
CA PRO A 110 -5.31 -2.27 12.49
C PRO A 110 -4.30 -1.17 12.80
N ALA A 111 -4.75 0.08 12.87
CA ALA A 111 -3.86 1.23 13.03
C ALA A 111 -2.90 1.05 14.21
N ARG A 112 -3.41 0.60 15.36
CA ARG A 112 -2.63 0.18 16.53
C ARG A 112 -1.63 -0.97 16.30
N GLU A 113 -1.98 -1.99 15.51
CA GLU A 113 -1.04 -3.07 15.18
C GLU A 113 0.04 -2.58 14.21
N ALA A 114 -0.32 -1.77 13.22
CA ALA A 114 0.65 -1.09 12.33
C ALA A 114 1.64 -0.28 13.15
N ALA A 115 1.10 0.57 14.01
CA ALA A 115 1.78 1.37 15.00
C ALA A 115 2.75 0.55 15.85
N GLN A 116 2.29 -0.55 16.44
CA GLN A 116 3.12 -1.40 17.29
C GLN A 116 4.22 -2.11 16.50
N MET A 117 3.90 -2.68 15.34
CA MET A 117 4.90 -3.33 14.46
C MET A 117 5.97 -2.33 14.02
N LEU A 118 5.56 -1.09 13.73
CA LEU A 118 6.45 0.04 13.48
C LEU A 118 7.32 0.31 14.71
N CYS A 119 6.72 0.57 15.88
CA CYS A 119 7.46 0.82 17.12
C CYS A 119 8.48 -0.28 17.45
N ASP A 120 8.12 -1.55 17.24
CA ASP A 120 9.02 -2.68 17.48
C ASP A 120 10.15 -2.73 16.46
N ALA A 121 9.85 -2.59 15.16
CA ALA A 121 10.87 -2.52 14.12
C ALA A 121 11.78 -1.28 14.25
N MET A 122 11.28 -0.22 14.89
CA MET A 122 11.96 1.06 15.07
C MET A 122 12.73 1.16 16.38
N ARG A 123 12.41 0.33 17.38
CA ARG A 123 13.15 0.23 18.65
C ARG A 123 14.63 -0.08 18.42
N ASP A 124 14.92 -0.81 17.35
CA ASP A 124 16.26 -1.22 16.98
C ASP A 124 16.97 -0.23 16.04
N GLU A 125 16.31 0.87 15.64
CA GLU A 125 16.87 1.87 14.72
C GLU A 125 17.33 3.14 15.47
N PRO A 126 18.64 3.33 15.70
CA PRO A 126 19.15 4.55 16.29
C PRO A 126 18.84 5.74 15.37
N ASN A 127 18.24 6.79 15.94
CA ASN A 127 17.79 8.03 15.26
C ASN A 127 16.41 7.97 14.60
N PHE A 128 15.58 6.97 14.88
CA PHE A 128 14.24 6.91 14.34
C PHE A 128 13.37 8.15 14.63
N GLU A 129 13.36 8.64 15.88
CA GLU A 129 12.60 9.83 16.22
C GLU A 129 13.08 11.06 15.42
N THR A 130 14.40 11.20 15.27
CA THR A 130 15.02 12.24 14.44
C THR A 130 14.61 12.08 12.97
N ALA A 131 14.52 10.86 12.46
CA ALA A 131 14.07 10.54 11.12
C ALA A 131 12.62 10.99 10.90
N LEU A 132 11.69 10.60 11.78
CA LEU A 132 10.29 11.02 11.70
C LEU A 132 10.14 12.53 11.78
N ARG A 133 10.79 13.17 12.76
CA ARG A 133 10.74 14.62 12.91
C ARG A 133 11.28 15.32 11.68
N SER A 134 12.36 14.80 11.08
CA SER A 134 12.91 15.33 9.83
C SER A 134 11.93 15.17 8.66
N SER A 135 11.26 14.02 8.54
CA SER A 135 10.18 13.80 7.58
C SER A 135 9.07 14.81 7.76
N ILE A 136 8.53 14.94 8.97
CA ILE A 136 7.43 15.83 9.28
C ILE A 136 7.82 17.29 8.99
N CYS A 137 9.00 17.73 9.42
CA CYS A 137 9.52 19.06 9.12
C CYS A 137 9.65 19.29 7.61
N PHE A 138 10.15 18.31 6.86
CA PHE A 138 10.24 18.39 5.41
C PHE A 138 8.86 18.58 4.75
N TRP A 139 7.87 17.79 5.15
CA TRP A 139 6.50 17.89 4.62
C TRP A 139 5.80 19.19 5.04
N ARG A 140 6.08 19.71 6.24
CA ARG A 140 5.45 20.93 6.77
C ARG A 140 6.04 22.22 6.20
N HIS A 141 7.35 22.32 6.06
CA HIS A 141 8.01 23.59 5.73
C HIS A 141 7.96 23.93 4.25
N ASP A 142 7.94 22.94 3.37
CA ASP A 142 7.87 23.16 1.91
C ASP A 142 7.05 22.06 1.23
N PRO A 143 5.72 22.03 1.44
CA PRO A 143 4.85 21.01 0.86
C PRO A 143 4.93 20.99 -0.66
N ASP A 144 5.16 22.14 -1.30
CA ASP A 144 5.26 22.25 -2.76
C ASP A 144 6.57 21.64 -3.27
N ALA A 145 7.71 21.85 -2.59
CA ALA A 145 8.96 21.17 -2.96
C ALA A 145 8.89 19.68 -2.67
N ALA A 146 8.25 19.26 -1.58
CA ALA A 146 8.02 17.85 -1.28
C ALA A 146 7.17 17.19 -2.38
N GLN A 147 6.09 17.85 -2.80
CA GLN A 147 5.23 17.44 -3.90
C GLN A 147 6.00 17.35 -5.23
N ARG A 148 6.80 18.38 -5.57
CA ARG A 148 7.63 18.36 -6.78
C ARG A 148 8.64 17.22 -6.77
N ARG A 149 9.35 17.01 -5.67
CA ARG A 149 10.34 15.92 -5.54
C ARG A 149 9.70 14.54 -5.62
N LEU A 150 8.54 14.36 -4.97
CA LEU A 150 7.76 13.14 -5.06
C LEU A 150 7.34 12.90 -6.52
N GLY A 151 6.82 13.94 -7.18
CA GLY A 151 6.44 13.88 -8.58
C GLY A 151 7.59 13.53 -9.51
N GLU A 152 8.76 14.15 -9.35
CA GLU A 152 9.95 13.86 -10.15
C GLU A 152 10.47 12.43 -9.95
N ALA A 153 10.45 11.91 -8.72
CA ALA A 153 10.84 10.54 -8.42
C ALA A 153 9.91 9.52 -9.10
N LEU A 154 8.60 9.77 -9.03
CA LEU A 154 7.59 8.96 -9.70
C LEU A 154 7.73 8.98 -11.22
N LEU A 155 7.94 10.16 -11.82
CA LEU A 155 8.12 10.31 -13.27
C LEU A 155 9.37 9.62 -13.81
N LYS A 156 10.43 9.52 -13.01
CA LYS A 156 11.69 8.86 -13.39
C LYS A 156 11.61 7.33 -13.25
N GLY A 157 10.46 6.77 -12.87
CA GLY A 157 10.29 5.32 -12.68
C GLY A 157 11.23 4.74 -11.61
N GLN A 158 11.74 5.59 -10.72
CA GLN A 158 12.54 5.15 -9.60
C GLN A 158 11.58 4.45 -8.63
N GLN A 159 11.81 3.17 -8.33
CA GLN A 159 11.27 2.59 -7.10
C GLN A 159 11.63 3.59 -6.00
N ALA A 160 10.64 4.10 -5.28
CA ALA A 160 10.69 5.44 -4.70
C ALA A 160 11.97 5.74 -3.88
N PRO A 161 12.16 7.01 -3.54
CA PRO A 161 13.23 7.89 -3.95
C PRO A 161 14.56 7.65 -3.19
N ASP A 162 15.41 6.73 -3.64
CA ASP A 162 16.71 6.51 -2.98
C ASP A 162 17.62 7.75 -2.98
N THR A 163 17.27 8.79 -3.74
CA THR A 163 18.02 10.07 -3.80
C THR A 163 17.20 11.34 -3.51
N ALA A 164 15.86 11.30 -3.48
CA ALA A 164 15.04 12.52 -3.36
C ALA A 164 14.50 12.78 -1.95
N LEU A 165 14.43 11.75 -1.10
CA LEU A 165 14.12 11.89 0.33
C LEU A 165 15.38 11.60 1.17
N PRO A 166 15.51 12.21 2.36
CA PRO A 166 16.59 11.88 3.28
C PRO A 166 16.66 10.36 3.55
N PRO A 167 17.87 9.76 3.69
CA PRO A 167 18.03 8.33 3.95
C PRO A 167 17.18 7.82 5.12
N GLU A 168 17.00 8.65 6.13
CA GLU A 168 16.14 8.45 7.28
C GLU A 168 14.70 8.12 6.87
N VAL A 169 14.13 8.92 5.97
CA VAL A 169 12.74 8.77 5.49
C VAL A 169 12.59 7.50 4.66
N GLN A 170 13.61 7.16 3.86
CA GLN A 170 13.63 5.93 3.08
C GLN A 170 13.65 4.68 3.99
N ARG A 171 14.45 4.72 5.06
CA ARG A 171 14.50 3.63 6.06
C ARG A 171 13.15 3.44 6.74
N VAL A 172 12.50 4.53 7.17
CA VAL A 172 11.14 4.47 7.73
C VAL A 172 10.15 3.91 6.69
N GLY A 173 10.21 4.40 5.45
CA GLY A 173 9.45 3.89 4.31
C GLY A 173 9.54 2.36 4.16
N LYS A 174 10.76 1.83 4.20
CA LYS A 174 11.03 0.40 4.09
C LYS A 174 10.44 -0.40 5.25
N ILE A 175 10.59 0.07 6.49
CA ILE A 175 10.05 -0.61 7.67
C ILE A 175 8.52 -0.77 7.55
N ILE A 176 7.83 0.29 7.11
CA ILE A 176 6.37 0.25 6.90
C ILE A 176 5.99 -0.79 5.85
N ILE A 177 6.68 -0.77 4.70
CA ILE A 177 6.42 -1.69 3.60
C ILE A 177 6.60 -3.13 4.07
N ASP A 178 7.69 -3.43 4.78
CA ASP A 178 7.99 -4.76 5.29
C ASP A 178 6.95 -5.23 6.33
N ALA A 179 6.58 -4.36 7.28
CA ALA A 179 5.55 -4.67 8.28
C ALA A 179 4.19 -5.00 7.64
N ARG A 180 3.78 -4.22 6.64
CA ARG A 180 2.53 -4.46 5.89
C ARG A 180 2.59 -5.75 5.08
N ASN A 181 3.73 -6.04 4.45
CA ASN A 181 3.95 -7.28 3.71
C ASN A 181 3.86 -8.50 4.64
N GLU A 182 4.46 -8.42 5.82
CA GLU A 182 4.40 -9.48 6.83
C GLU A 182 2.96 -9.72 7.30
N TYR A 183 2.20 -8.66 7.58
CA TYR A 183 0.78 -8.79 7.93
C TYR A 183 -0.04 -9.45 6.82
N LEU A 184 0.12 -9.01 5.58
CA LEU A 184 -0.55 -9.61 4.42
C LEU A 184 -0.19 -11.10 4.30
N LEU A 185 1.07 -11.48 4.50
CA LEU A 185 1.48 -12.89 4.48
C LEU A 185 0.82 -13.70 5.60
N ARG A 186 0.79 -13.17 6.83
CA ARG A 186 0.08 -13.82 7.95
C ARG A 186 -1.38 -14.06 7.61
N MET A 187 -2.05 -13.09 6.98
CA MET A 187 -3.44 -13.22 6.54
C MET A 187 -3.61 -14.21 5.37
N THR A 188 -2.68 -14.21 4.42
CA THR A 188 -2.61 -15.16 3.28
C THR A 188 -2.60 -16.61 3.76
N LEU A 189 -1.73 -16.89 4.73
CA LEU A 189 -1.50 -18.23 5.28
C LEU A 189 -2.68 -18.71 6.15
N ARG A 190 -3.39 -17.78 6.80
CA ARG A 190 -4.58 -18.07 7.64
C ARG A 190 -5.87 -18.22 6.84
N THR A 191 -5.98 -17.59 5.68
CA THR A 191 -7.18 -17.64 4.84
C THR A 191 -7.37 -19.02 4.23
N ARG A 192 -8.60 -19.54 4.25
CA ARG A 192 -8.96 -20.89 3.75
C ARG A 192 -8.38 -21.19 2.37
N LYS A 193 -7.82 -22.40 2.23
CA LYS A 193 -7.01 -22.85 1.08
C LYS A 193 -7.83 -23.24 -0.17
N ASP A 194 -9.15 -23.06 -0.15
CA ASP A 194 -10.07 -23.57 -1.18
C ASP A 194 -10.30 -22.62 -2.36
N ARG A 195 -9.93 -21.35 -2.22
CA ARG A 195 -10.11 -20.33 -3.27
C ARG A 195 -8.80 -19.62 -3.62
N PRO A 196 -8.60 -19.26 -4.91
CA PRO A 196 -7.46 -18.47 -5.34
C PRO A 196 -7.55 -17.06 -4.75
N LEU A 197 -6.40 -16.39 -4.64
CA LEU A 197 -6.23 -15.09 -4.02
C LEU A 197 -5.74 -14.06 -5.02
N ALA A 198 -6.14 -12.80 -4.86
CA ALA A 198 -5.69 -11.68 -5.68
C ALA A 198 -5.36 -10.46 -4.80
N TYR A 199 -4.17 -9.89 -4.96
CA TYR A 199 -3.63 -8.80 -4.13
C TYR A 199 -3.42 -7.54 -4.96
N PRO A 200 -4.46 -6.69 -5.14
CA PRO A 200 -4.29 -5.33 -5.63
C PRO A 200 -3.54 -4.49 -4.59
N TRP A 201 -2.24 -4.33 -4.79
CA TRP A 201 -1.33 -3.74 -3.81
C TRP A 201 -0.38 -2.73 -4.45
N GLY A 202 0.06 -1.73 -3.70
CA GLY A 202 1.09 -0.79 -4.17
C GLY A 202 2.31 -1.52 -4.73
N ALA A 203 2.72 -1.19 -5.96
CA ALA A 203 3.74 -1.94 -6.70
C ALA A 203 5.08 -2.07 -5.95
N GLY A 204 5.42 -1.11 -5.09
CA GLY A 204 6.62 -1.13 -4.24
C GLY A 204 6.64 -2.28 -3.22
N HIS A 205 5.48 -2.83 -2.86
CA HIS A 205 5.39 -3.96 -1.93
C HIS A 205 5.64 -5.31 -2.58
N LEU A 206 5.27 -5.46 -3.85
CA LEU A 206 5.21 -6.76 -4.50
C LEU A 206 6.52 -7.56 -4.47
N PRO A 207 7.71 -6.95 -4.63
CA PRO A 207 8.97 -7.70 -4.50
C PRO A 207 9.16 -8.31 -3.10
N GLY A 208 8.72 -7.62 -2.05
CA GLY A 208 8.76 -8.14 -0.68
C GLY A 208 7.80 -9.30 -0.47
N ILE A 209 6.56 -9.16 -0.95
CA ILE A 209 5.53 -10.20 -0.87
C ILE A 209 5.94 -11.45 -1.66
N ALA A 210 6.45 -11.28 -2.89
CA ALA A 210 6.90 -12.39 -3.73
C ALA A 210 8.03 -13.18 -3.06
N ARG A 211 9.07 -12.51 -2.56
CA ARG A 211 10.17 -13.17 -1.83
C ARG A 211 9.67 -13.93 -0.60
N ALA A 212 8.69 -13.38 0.11
CA ALA A 212 8.14 -14.01 1.29
C ALA A 212 7.31 -15.26 0.94
N LEU A 213 6.56 -15.23 -0.17
CA LEU A 213 5.88 -16.42 -0.70
C LEU A 213 6.87 -17.50 -1.16
N GLU A 214 7.96 -17.11 -1.83
CA GLU A 214 9.02 -18.03 -2.25
C GLU A 214 9.72 -18.69 -1.05
N ALA A 215 9.96 -17.93 0.03
CA ALA A 215 10.51 -18.47 1.28
C ALA A 215 9.58 -19.50 1.95
N GLU A 216 8.27 -19.37 1.76
CA GLU A 216 7.25 -20.34 2.17
C GLU A 216 7.06 -21.49 1.14
N GLY A 217 7.98 -21.63 0.19
CA GLY A 217 8.01 -22.71 -0.80
C GLY A 217 7.00 -22.56 -1.93
N GLN A 218 6.43 -21.37 -2.14
CA GLN A 218 5.58 -21.10 -3.31
C GLN A 218 6.45 -20.81 -4.54
N GLU A 219 5.92 -21.09 -5.74
CA GLU A 219 6.62 -20.86 -7.00
C GLU A 219 5.92 -19.77 -7.82
N CYS A 220 6.69 -18.85 -8.39
CA CYS A 220 6.17 -17.92 -9.39
C CYS A 220 5.97 -18.65 -10.73
N VAL A 221 4.70 -18.82 -11.11
CA VAL A 221 4.32 -19.57 -12.33
C VAL A 221 4.12 -18.69 -13.56
N SER A 222 3.89 -17.39 -13.39
CA SER A 222 3.76 -16.43 -14.49
C SER A 222 3.87 -14.98 -14.02
N VAL A 223 4.35 -14.11 -14.91
CA VAL A 223 4.31 -12.64 -14.76
C VAL A 223 3.57 -12.07 -15.97
N GLU A 224 2.54 -11.27 -15.73
CA GLU A 224 1.75 -10.61 -16.77
C GLU A 224 1.89 -9.10 -16.60
N TRP A 225 2.11 -8.39 -17.71
CA TRP A 225 2.25 -6.94 -17.73
C TRP A 225 1.05 -6.30 -18.42
N ILE A 226 0.43 -5.31 -17.77
CA ILE A 226 -0.58 -4.46 -18.42
C ILE A 226 0.15 -3.56 -19.42
N PRO A 227 -0.35 -3.38 -20.66
CA PRO A 227 0.27 -2.50 -21.64
C PRO A 227 0.51 -1.10 -21.09
N ALA A 228 1.76 -0.62 -21.19
CA ALA A 228 2.13 0.75 -20.84
C ALA A 228 2.32 1.57 -22.11
N PHE A 229 1.75 2.78 -22.13
CA PHE A 229 1.84 3.69 -23.28
C PHE A 229 2.66 4.91 -22.91
N LYS A 230 3.52 5.35 -23.82
CA LYS A 230 4.21 6.63 -23.70
C LYS A 230 3.28 7.73 -24.21
N ILE A 231 2.97 8.71 -23.37
CA ILE A 231 2.29 9.93 -23.80
C ILE A 231 3.37 10.90 -24.30
N PRO A 232 3.22 11.51 -25.50
CA PRO A 232 4.19 12.44 -26.07
C PRO A 232 4.40 13.69 -25.22
#